data_AF-A0A9D6MUF4-F1
#
_entry.id   AF-A0A9D6MUF4-F1
#
_cell.length_a   1.000
_cell.length_b   1.000
_cell.length_c   1.000
_cell.angle_alpha   90.00
_cell.angle_beta   90.00
_cell.angle_gamma   90.00
#
_symmetry.space_group_name_H-M   'P 1'
#
loop_
_entity.id
_entity.type
_entity.pdbx_description
1 polymer ?
#
loop_
_entity_poly.entity_id
_entity_poly.type
_entity_poly.pdbx_seq_one_letter_code
_entity_poly.pdbx_strand_id
1 'polypeptide(L)'
;MKAWPFLITKNHIRGFSMVTIPEFLQKAGAAHEVVRACSNEFQSGAGEAIYLKGYHESVGVVDMVFRVVQGTERMLGKDSDAILRDDVRRPIPLYEGLVLTERLPDEQLHFTQVQLDAAHKAVEGDFRTFWEAGSDWKVSRDWKHITSDAIELPVAAATGDKLRLHIKESPNLHPPAPPSPPPLREVPPAAQALPKFAPPESPLPALEKDLPKSGMNKTVVFGVVAAVAIGAAYLAYRHSSKPKTKQHGFVQRVGQERQTADIHRNL
;
A
#
# COMPACT_ATOMS: atom_id res chain seq x y z
N MET A 1 -0.04 -10.42 -4.76
CA MET A 1 -0.25 -9.44 -3.66
C MET A 1 -1.66 -8.94 -3.80
N LYS A 2 -2.34 -8.66 -2.71
CA LYS A 2 -3.71 -8.12 -2.78
C LYS A 2 -3.67 -6.63 -3.06
N ALA A 3 -4.53 -6.19 -3.95
CA ALA A 3 -4.74 -4.80 -4.26
C ALA A 3 -6.24 -4.56 -4.48
N TRP A 4 -6.72 -3.37 -4.18
CA TRP A 4 -8.14 -3.05 -4.29
C TRP A 4 -8.36 -1.96 -5.32
N PRO A 5 -9.12 -2.22 -6.39
CA PRO A 5 -9.49 -1.20 -7.37
C PRO A 5 -10.20 -0.04 -6.71
N PHE A 6 -9.95 1.18 -7.19
CA PHE A 6 -10.69 2.35 -6.76
C PHE A 6 -10.91 3.29 -7.95
N LEU A 7 -11.94 4.13 -7.83
CA LEU A 7 -12.28 5.13 -8.83
C LEU A 7 -12.73 6.43 -8.16
N ILE A 8 -12.10 7.53 -8.57
CA ILE A 8 -12.49 8.89 -8.18
C ILE A 8 -12.68 9.72 -9.43
N THR A 9 -13.84 10.35 -9.56
CA THR A 9 -14.17 11.15 -10.73
C THR A 9 -15.28 12.14 -10.42
N LYS A 10 -15.77 12.88 -11.42
CA LYS A 10 -16.92 13.77 -11.35
C LYS A 10 -17.95 13.34 -12.40
N ASN A 11 -19.21 13.72 -12.22
CA ASN A 11 -20.21 13.58 -13.29
C ASN A 11 -20.57 14.96 -13.85
N HIS A 12 -21.56 15.02 -14.74
CA HIS A 12 -21.94 16.27 -15.39
C HIS A 12 -22.48 17.34 -14.42
N ILE A 13 -23.03 16.93 -13.26
CA ILE A 13 -23.70 17.81 -12.28
C ILE A 13 -22.89 17.94 -10.98
N ARG A 14 -22.02 16.97 -10.66
CA ARG A 14 -21.34 16.85 -9.36
C ARG A 14 -19.86 17.09 -9.44
N GLY A 15 -19.33 17.60 -8.33
CA GLY A 15 -17.90 17.67 -8.09
C GLY A 15 -17.26 16.30 -7.91
N PHE A 16 -15.96 16.36 -7.65
CA PHE A 16 -15.09 15.21 -7.47
C PHE A 16 -15.58 14.31 -6.32
N SER A 17 -15.84 13.05 -6.61
CA SER A 17 -16.47 12.07 -5.74
C SER A 17 -15.81 10.70 -5.90
N MET A 18 -15.75 9.93 -4.81
CA MET A 18 -15.32 8.54 -4.86
C MET A 18 -16.49 7.66 -5.30
N VAL A 19 -16.31 6.96 -6.42
CA VAL A 19 -17.30 6.06 -7.00
C VAL A 19 -17.13 4.66 -6.42
N THR A 20 -15.90 4.16 -6.52
CA THR A 20 -15.51 2.83 -6.02
C THR A 20 -14.41 2.97 -4.98
N ILE A 21 -14.57 2.33 -3.82
CA ILE A 21 -13.61 2.35 -2.71
C ILE A 21 -13.42 0.95 -2.13
N PRO A 22 -12.23 0.59 -1.64
CA PRO A 22 -12.07 -0.60 -0.80
C PRO A 22 -12.95 -0.54 0.46
N GLU A 23 -13.64 -1.63 0.78
CA GLU A 23 -14.59 -1.69 1.92
C GLU A 23 -13.94 -1.29 3.25
N PHE A 24 -12.66 -1.67 3.46
CA PHE A 24 -11.94 -1.36 4.69
C PHE A 24 -11.71 0.15 4.89
N LEU A 25 -11.49 0.91 3.81
CA LEU A 25 -11.36 2.37 3.88
C LEU A 25 -12.71 3.03 4.18
N GLN A 26 -13.79 2.49 3.61
CA GLN A 26 -15.14 2.98 3.90
C GLN A 26 -15.50 2.77 5.37
N LYS A 27 -15.27 1.56 5.89
CA LYS A 27 -15.52 1.23 7.31
C LYS A 27 -14.71 2.07 8.27
N ALA A 28 -13.49 2.46 7.88
CA ALA A 28 -12.62 3.32 8.69
C ALA A 28 -12.93 4.82 8.57
N GLY A 29 -13.87 5.24 7.71
CA GLY A 29 -14.12 6.66 7.44
C GLY A 29 -13.02 7.36 6.63
N ALA A 30 -12.09 6.60 6.06
CA ALA A 30 -10.91 7.11 5.35
C ALA A 30 -11.20 7.58 3.91
N ALA A 31 -12.41 7.34 3.40
CA ALA A 31 -12.81 7.66 2.03
C ALA A 31 -12.51 9.11 1.62
N HIS A 32 -12.86 10.05 2.48
CA HIS A 32 -12.70 11.47 2.21
C HIS A 32 -11.22 11.89 2.16
N GLU A 33 -10.37 11.27 2.99
CA GLU A 33 -8.93 11.53 2.98
C GLU A 33 -8.28 11.05 1.68
N VAL A 34 -8.71 9.89 1.18
CA VAL A 34 -8.27 9.37 -0.11
C VAL A 34 -8.72 10.27 -1.26
N VAL A 35 -9.96 10.77 -1.25
CA VAL A 35 -10.42 11.77 -2.23
C VAL A 35 -9.56 13.02 -2.20
N ARG A 36 -9.29 13.55 -1.00
CA ARG A 36 -8.44 14.74 -0.82
C ARG A 36 -6.99 14.50 -1.23
N ALA A 37 -6.48 13.30 -0.99
CA ALA A 37 -5.14 12.90 -1.40
C ALA A 37 -5.01 12.94 -2.93
N CYS A 38 -6.03 12.49 -3.67
CA CYS A 38 -6.07 12.49 -5.13
C CYS A 38 -6.49 13.83 -5.76
N SER A 39 -7.17 14.71 -5.03
CA SER A 39 -7.73 15.97 -5.58
C SER A 39 -6.69 17.05 -5.92
N ASN A 40 -5.41 16.84 -5.64
CA ASN A 40 -4.32 17.80 -5.83
C ASN A 40 -3.86 17.94 -7.30
N GLU A 41 -4.81 18.03 -8.24
CA GLU A 41 -4.55 18.24 -9.68
C GLU A 41 -3.45 17.34 -10.26
N PHE A 42 -3.45 16.06 -9.88
CA PHE A 42 -2.53 15.14 -10.53
C PHE A 42 -2.86 14.99 -12.02
N GLN A 43 -1.80 14.82 -12.80
CA GLN A 43 -1.86 14.46 -14.21
C GLN A 43 -0.86 13.31 -14.42
N SER A 44 -1.21 12.37 -15.29
CA SER A 44 -0.31 11.32 -15.75
C SER A 44 -0.33 11.28 -17.26
N GLY A 45 0.83 11.21 -17.89
CA GLY A 45 0.94 10.95 -19.32
C GLY A 45 0.64 9.49 -19.68
N ALA A 46 0.62 9.20 -20.98
CA ALA A 46 0.59 7.82 -21.47
C ALA A 46 1.82 7.06 -20.97
N GLY A 47 1.62 5.86 -20.41
CA GLY A 47 2.69 5.07 -19.82
C GLY A 47 3.20 5.59 -18.47
N GLU A 48 2.52 6.55 -17.85
CA GLU A 48 2.86 7.07 -16.53
C GLU A 48 1.77 6.76 -15.50
N ALA A 49 2.17 6.64 -14.25
CA ALA A 49 1.26 6.52 -13.11
C ALA A 49 1.85 7.24 -11.89
N ILE A 50 1.00 7.53 -10.91
CA ILE A 50 1.38 8.13 -9.65
C ILE A 50 1.36 7.05 -8.59
N TYR A 51 2.45 6.97 -7.82
CA TYR A 51 2.52 6.16 -6.62
C TYR A 51 2.46 7.08 -5.41
N LEU A 52 1.35 7.05 -4.69
CA LEU A 52 1.09 7.91 -3.54
C LEU A 52 1.26 7.09 -2.25
N LYS A 53 2.31 7.41 -1.50
CA LYS A 53 2.60 6.85 -0.19
C LYS A 53 1.66 7.47 0.84
N GLY A 54 1.03 6.63 1.66
CA GLY A 54 0.07 7.08 2.65
C GLY A 54 -0.05 6.14 3.84
N TYR A 55 -0.52 6.69 4.95
CA TYR A 55 -0.88 5.93 6.14
C TYR A 55 -2.10 6.58 6.82
N HIS A 56 -2.97 5.73 7.36
CA HIS A 56 -4.19 6.11 8.05
C HIS A 56 -4.21 5.41 9.42
N GLU A 57 -4.51 6.13 10.49
CA GLU A 57 -4.38 5.63 11.87
C GLU A 57 -5.15 4.33 12.13
N SER A 58 -6.36 4.21 11.58
CA SER A 58 -7.21 3.02 11.78
C SER A 58 -6.93 1.86 10.82
N VAL A 59 -6.20 2.09 9.73
CA VAL A 59 -6.05 1.12 8.62
C VAL A 59 -4.60 0.68 8.44
N GLY A 60 -3.65 1.50 8.89
CA GLY A 60 -2.22 1.30 8.65
C GLY A 60 -1.79 1.90 7.32
N VAL A 61 -0.97 1.17 6.58
CA VAL A 61 -0.48 1.61 5.26
C VAL A 61 -1.63 1.69 4.28
N VAL A 62 -1.70 2.81 3.56
CA VAL A 62 -2.66 3.06 2.47
C VAL A 62 -1.88 3.67 1.32
N ASP A 63 -1.13 2.85 0.62
CA ASP A 63 -0.43 3.30 -0.58
C ASP A 63 -1.34 3.14 -1.78
N MET A 64 -1.17 4.00 -2.77
CA MET A 64 -2.02 4.00 -3.97
C MET A 64 -1.15 4.07 -5.20
N VAL A 65 -1.51 3.30 -6.23
CA VAL A 65 -0.98 3.47 -7.58
C VAL A 65 -2.13 3.77 -8.51
N PHE A 66 -2.06 4.88 -9.24
CA PHE A 66 -3.16 5.28 -10.11
C PHE A 66 -2.70 6.10 -11.30
N ARG A 67 -3.55 6.12 -12.32
CA ARG A 67 -3.42 7.01 -13.48
C ARG A 67 -4.62 7.94 -13.54
N VAL A 68 -4.45 9.03 -14.27
CA VAL A 68 -5.48 10.00 -14.61
C VAL A 68 -5.79 9.85 -16.09
N VAL A 69 -6.98 9.36 -16.40
CA VAL A 69 -7.46 9.21 -17.79
C VAL A 69 -8.64 10.14 -18.05
N GLN A 70 -8.89 10.45 -19.33
CA GLN A 70 -10.08 11.20 -19.72
C GLN A 70 -11.26 10.25 -19.84
N GLY A 71 -12.40 10.61 -19.26
CA GLY A 71 -13.64 9.87 -19.44
C GLY A 71 -14.09 9.98 -20.89
N THR A 72 -14.47 8.87 -21.50
CA THR A 72 -15.00 8.84 -22.87
C THR A 72 -16.37 8.19 -22.90
N GLU A 73 -17.14 8.48 -23.96
CA GLU A 73 -18.42 7.83 -24.20
C GLU A 73 -18.31 6.29 -24.31
N ARG A 74 -17.16 5.78 -24.77
CA ARG A 74 -16.86 4.35 -24.83
C ARG A 74 -16.94 3.67 -23.46
N MET A 75 -16.47 4.31 -22.40
CA MET A 75 -16.55 3.79 -21.02
C MET A 75 -18.00 3.69 -20.53
N LEU A 76 -18.93 4.41 -21.18
CA LEU A 76 -20.37 4.30 -20.94
C LEU A 76 -21.02 3.21 -21.81
N GLY A 77 -20.24 2.42 -22.55
CA GLY A 77 -20.74 1.41 -23.49
C GLY A 77 -21.25 1.96 -24.82
N LYS A 78 -20.95 3.22 -25.17
CA LYS A 78 -21.31 3.80 -26.47
C LYS A 78 -20.21 3.56 -27.50
N ASP A 79 -20.56 3.59 -28.78
CA ASP A 79 -19.58 3.46 -29.89
C ASP A 79 -19.00 4.84 -30.27
N SER A 80 -18.34 5.51 -29.33
CA SER A 80 -17.81 6.86 -29.50
C SER A 80 -16.64 7.12 -28.55
N ASP A 81 -15.56 7.72 -29.04
CA ASP A 81 -14.42 8.18 -28.24
C ASP A 81 -14.55 9.65 -27.81
N ALA A 82 -15.75 10.22 -27.92
CA ALA A 82 -16.00 11.59 -27.49
C ALA A 82 -15.68 11.74 -25.98
N ILE A 83 -14.91 12.77 -25.65
CA ILE A 83 -14.56 13.10 -24.27
C ILE A 83 -15.81 13.53 -23.52
N LEU A 84 -16.04 12.91 -22.36
CA LEU A 84 -17.08 13.30 -21.42
C LEU A 84 -16.76 14.66 -20.83
N ARG A 85 -17.78 15.52 -20.75
CA ARG A 85 -17.66 16.88 -20.26
C ARG A 85 -18.75 17.17 -19.24
N ASP A 86 -18.46 18.07 -18.32
CA ASP A 86 -19.48 18.64 -17.43
C ASP A 86 -20.30 19.75 -18.11
N ASP A 87 -21.27 20.30 -17.38
CA ASP A 87 -22.20 21.33 -17.89
C ASP A 87 -21.49 22.61 -18.39
N VAL A 88 -20.28 22.89 -17.91
CA VAL A 88 -19.44 24.01 -18.37
C VAL A 88 -18.36 23.56 -19.37
N ARG A 89 -18.57 22.40 -20.01
CA ARG A 89 -17.74 21.79 -21.06
C ARG A 89 -16.32 21.43 -20.63
N ARG A 90 -16.01 21.32 -19.34
CA ARG A 90 -14.68 20.86 -18.90
C ARG A 90 -14.61 19.34 -19.01
N PRO A 91 -13.48 18.78 -19.48
CA PRO A 91 -13.28 17.34 -19.49
C PRO A 91 -13.46 16.71 -18.10
N ILE A 92 -13.89 15.45 -18.08
CA ILE A 92 -14.10 14.65 -16.87
C ILE A 92 -12.88 13.73 -16.68
N PRO A 93 -12.01 14.01 -15.69
CA PRO A 93 -10.90 13.11 -15.38
C PRO A 93 -11.38 11.93 -14.53
N LEU A 94 -10.83 10.75 -14.77
CA LEU A 94 -10.98 9.56 -13.96
C LEU A 94 -9.63 9.25 -13.31
N TYR A 95 -9.64 9.17 -11.99
CA TYR A 95 -8.51 8.76 -11.18
C TYR A 95 -8.78 7.32 -10.80
N GLU A 96 -8.12 6.43 -11.52
CA GLU A 96 -8.36 4.99 -11.42
C GLU A 96 -7.07 4.27 -11.11
N GLY A 97 -7.17 3.26 -10.26
CA GLY A 97 -5.99 2.55 -9.81
C GLY A 97 -6.28 1.57 -8.70
N LEU A 98 -5.25 1.34 -7.90
CA LEU A 98 -5.19 0.30 -6.90
C LEU A 98 -4.75 0.88 -5.56
N VAL A 99 -5.41 0.45 -4.50
CA VAL A 99 -4.98 0.66 -3.11
C VAL A 99 -4.23 -0.59 -2.64
N LEU A 100 -3.13 -0.37 -1.93
CA LEU A 100 -2.27 -1.37 -1.34
C LEU A 100 -2.25 -1.18 0.18
N THR A 101 -2.38 -2.28 0.92
CA THR A 101 -2.33 -2.30 2.39
C THR A 101 -0.93 -2.62 2.93
N GLU A 102 0.04 -2.83 2.04
CA GLU A 102 1.42 -3.16 2.37
C GLU A 102 2.35 -2.18 1.65
N ARG A 103 3.33 -1.64 2.38
CA ARG A 103 4.36 -0.76 1.82
C ARG A 103 5.35 -1.59 1.03
N LEU A 104 5.43 -1.34 -0.27
CA LEU A 104 6.43 -1.96 -1.12
C LEU A 104 7.76 -1.19 -0.99
N PRO A 105 8.91 -1.88 -0.94
CA PRO A 105 10.21 -1.26 -1.15
C PRO A 105 10.27 -0.61 -2.54
N ASP A 106 11.01 0.49 -2.67
CA ASP A 106 11.09 1.25 -3.91
C ASP A 106 11.60 0.38 -5.09
N GLU A 107 12.44 -0.62 -4.82
CA GLU A 107 12.93 -1.58 -5.82
C GLU A 107 11.87 -2.56 -6.31
N GLN A 108 10.76 -2.71 -5.58
CA GLN A 108 9.63 -3.57 -5.92
C GLN A 108 8.47 -2.80 -6.55
N LEU A 109 8.59 -1.47 -6.71
CA LEU A 109 7.59 -0.63 -7.38
C LEU A 109 7.64 -0.84 -8.90
N HIS A 110 7.10 -1.97 -9.33
CA HIS A 110 7.01 -2.38 -10.72
C HIS A 110 5.56 -2.60 -11.10
N PHE A 111 4.89 -1.51 -11.49
CA PHE A 111 3.53 -1.57 -12.02
C PHE A 111 3.53 -1.55 -13.56
N THR A 112 2.62 -2.31 -14.15
CA THR A 112 2.44 -2.41 -15.60
C THR A 112 1.10 -1.86 -16.04
N GLN A 113 1.01 -1.52 -17.32
CA GLN A 113 -0.22 -1.09 -17.97
C GLN A 113 -1.36 -2.12 -17.77
N VAL A 114 -1.05 -3.40 -17.90
CA VAL A 114 -2.00 -4.52 -17.71
C VAL A 114 -2.67 -4.50 -16.32
N GLN A 115 -1.93 -4.14 -15.26
CA GLN A 115 -2.47 -4.09 -13.90
C GLN A 115 -3.45 -2.92 -13.73
N LEU A 116 -3.14 -1.75 -14.30
CA LEU A 116 -4.06 -0.61 -14.26
C LEU A 116 -5.28 -0.82 -15.17
N ASP A 117 -5.14 -1.55 -16.28
CA ASP A 117 -6.28 -1.91 -17.12
C ASP A 117 -7.19 -2.94 -16.45
N ALA A 118 -6.62 -3.85 -15.64
CA ALA A 118 -7.41 -4.73 -14.79
C ALA A 118 -8.19 -3.94 -13.72
N ALA A 119 -7.57 -2.92 -13.12
CA ALA A 119 -8.24 -2.01 -12.20
C ALA A 119 -9.37 -1.23 -12.88
N HIS A 120 -9.11 -0.66 -14.06
CA HIS A 120 -10.10 0.04 -14.89
C HIS A 120 -11.32 -0.84 -15.18
N LYS A 121 -11.07 -2.05 -15.68
CA LYS A 121 -12.13 -3.01 -15.99
C LYS A 121 -12.97 -3.38 -14.76
N ALA A 122 -12.35 -3.43 -13.58
CA ALA A 122 -13.06 -3.72 -12.33
C ALA A 122 -13.99 -2.57 -11.89
N VAL A 123 -13.71 -1.32 -12.26
CA VAL A 123 -14.49 -0.14 -11.85
C VAL A 123 -15.36 0.46 -12.97
N GLU A 124 -15.25 -0.04 -14.20
CA GLU A 124 -15.96 0.51 -15.38
C GLU A 124 -17.50 0.44 -15.22
N GLY A 125 -18.02 -0.66 -14.67
CA GLY A 125 -19.47 -0.80 -14.41
C GLY A 125 -19.97 0.21 -13.37
N ASP A 126 -19.16 0.45 -12.33
CA ASP A 126 -19.45 1.41 -11.28
C ASP A 126 -19.43 2.84 -11.83
N PHE A 127 -18.46 3.14 -12.71
CA PHE A 127 -18.38 4.41 -13.42
C PHE A 127 -19.65 4.68 -14.24
N ARG A 128 -20.09 3.69 -15.02
CA ARG A 128 -21.31 3.81 -15.83
C ARG A 128 -22.53 4.09 -14.96
N THR A 129 -22.69 3.32 -13.88
CA THR A 129 -23.78 3.49 -12.92
C THR A 129 -23.76 4.90 -12.31
N PHE A 130 -22.58 5.37 -11.90
CA PHE A 130 -22.39 6.72 -11.36
C PHE A 130 -22.71 7.83 -12.36
N TRP A 131 -22.33 7.64 -13.62
CA TRP A 131 -22.58 8.60 -14.68
C TRP A 131 -24.07 8.72 -15.02
N GLU A 132 -24.74 7.58 -15.20
CA GLU A 132 -26.15 7.50 -15.57
C GLU A 132 -27.08 7.97 -14.45
N ALA A 133 -26.70 7.78 -13.19
CA ALA A 133 -27.47 8.25 -12.05
C ALA A 133 -27.62 9.79 -11.98
N GLY A 134 -26.78 10.55 -12.70
CA GLY A 134 -26.91 12.00 -12.86
C GLY A 134 -27.21 12.76 -11.55
N SER A 135 -28.37 13.42 -11.49
CA SER A 135 -28.87 14.13 -10.31
C SER A 135 -29.49 13.20 -9.26
N ASP A 136 -30.03 12.06 -9.68
CA ASP A 136 -30.77 11.10 -8.85
C ASP A 136 -29.84 10.33 -7.90
N TRP A 137 -28.54 10.39 -8.15
CA TRP A 137 -27.50 10.06 -7.17
C TRP A 137 -27.67 10.83 -5.82
N LYS A 138 -28.51 11.88 -5.74
CA LYS A 138 -28.68 12.78 -4.55
C LYS A 138 -29.56 12.24 -3.43
N VAL A 139 -30.26 11.13 -3.59
CA VAL A 139 -31.36 10.85 -2.66
C VAL A 139 -30.98 10.06 -1.40
N SER A 140 -29.78 9.47 -1.29
CA SER A 140 -29.35 8.91 0.00
C SER A 140 -28.18 9.70 0.61
N ARG A 141 -28.42 10.29 1.79
CA ARG A 141 -27.33 10.61 2.74
C ARG A 141 -26.57 9.34 3.17
N ASP A 142 -27.14 8.18 2.88
CA ASP A 142 -26.60 6.84 3.10
C ASP A 142 -25.89 6.29 1.84
N TRP A 143 -25.30 7.15 1.01
CA TRP A 143 -24.57 6.67 -0.16
C TRP A 143 -23.41 5.78 0.29
N LYS A 144 -23.64 4.46 0.22
CA LYS A 144 -22.59 3.47 0.31
C LYS A 144 -21.86 3.51 -1.02
N HIS A 145 -20.63 4.04 -1.01
CA HIS A 145 -19.67 3.80 -2.09
C HIS A 145 -19.75 2.34 -2.53
N ILE A 146 -19.60 2.10 -3.84
CA ILE A 146 -19.50 0.73 -4.32
C ILE A 146 -18.18 0.18 -3.78
N THR A 147 -18.27 -0.89 -3.01
CA THR A 147 -17.10 -1.49 -2.39
C THR A 147 -16.41 -2.40 -3.38
N SER A 148 -15.10 -2.22 -3.57
CA SER A 148 -14.32 -3.16 -4.37
C SER A 148 -13.81 -4.32 -3.53
N ASP A 149 -13.83 -5.51 -4.15
CA ASP A 149 -13.12 -6.67 -3.65
C ASP A 149 -11.62 -6.59 -4.00
N ALA A 150 -10.82 -7.34 -3.24
CA ALA A 150 -9.40 -7.48 -3.52
C ALA A 150 -9.20 -8.25 -4.84
N ILE A 151 -8.34 -7.73 -5.71
CA ILE A 151 -7.77 -8.48 -6.82
C ILE A 151 -6.37 -8.96 -6.46
N GLU A 152 -6.04 -10.19 -6.88
CA GLU A 152 -4.68 -10.69 -6.79
C GLU A 152 -3.87 -10.12 -7.96
N LEU A 153 -2.91 -9.25 -7.66
CA LEU A 153 -1.95 -8.82 -8.66
C LEU A 153 -0.96 -9.96 -8.90
N PRO A 154 -0.75 -10.37 -10.17
CA PRO A 154 0.23 -11.38 -10.51
C PRO A 154 1.62 -10.89 -10.09
N VAL A 155 2.24 -11.62 -9.16
CA VAL A 155 3.58 -11.32 -8.61
C VAL A 155 4.67 -11.61 -9.65
N ALA A 156 4.35 -12.40 -10.68
CA ALA A 156 5.33 -12.95 -11.61
C ALA A 156 4.82 -12.87 -13.05
N ALA A 157 5.25 -11.82 -13.74
CA ALA A 157 5.87 -11.82 -15.06
C ALA A 157 5.76 -10.40 -15.61
N ALA A 158 6.91 -9.74 -15.77
CA ALA A 158 7.06 -8.44 -16.40
C ALA A 158 6.76 -8.48 -17.92
N THR A 159 5.72 -9.20 -18.32
CA THR A 159 5.15 -9.19 -19.67
C THR A 159 4.15 -8.05 -19.74
N GLY A 160 4.67 -6.86 -19.97
CA GLY A 160 3.88 -5.64 -20.14
C GLY A 160 4.77 -4.41 -20.04
N ASP A 161 4.33 -3.34 -20.69
CA ASP A 161 5.05 -2.06 -20.64
C ASP A 161 5.08 -1.55 -19.20
N LYS A 162 6.30 -1.41 -18.66
CA LYS A 162 6.52 -0.86 -17.33
C LYS A 162 6.10 0.61 -17.32
N LEU A 163 5.30 0.98 -16.33
CA LEU A 163 4.90 2.36 -16.14
C LEU A 163 6.02 3.17 -15.50
N ARG A 164 6.16 4.43 -15.92
CA ARG A 164 6.95 5.41 -15.18
C ARG A 164 6.15 5.88 -13.96
N LEU A 165 6.70 5.64 -12.77
CA LEU A 165 6.03 5.99 -11.52
C LEU A 165 6.52 7.34 -10.98
N HIS A 166 5.57 8.23 -10.72
CA HIS A 166 5.79 9.47 -9.98
C HIS A 166 5.50 9.22 -8.50
N ILE A 167 6.55 9.03 -7.70
CA ILE A 167 6.42 8.75 -6.27
C ILE A 167 6.15 10.04 -5.50
N LYS A 168 5.10 10.06 -4.69
CA LYS A 168 4.68 11.21 -3.87
C LYS A 168 4.28 10.76 -2.48
N GLU A 169 4.43 11.64 -1.50
CA GLU A 169 3.84 11.49 -0.16
C GLU A 169 2.49 12.21 -0.13
N SER A 170 1.47 11.60 0.47
CA SER A 170 0.18 12.25 0.65
C SER A 170 0.22 13.22 1.84
N PRO A 171 -0.09 14.51 1.66
CA PRO A 171 -0.18 15.44 2.79
C PRO A 171 -1.39 15.16 3.69
N ASN A 172 -2.37 14.40 3.20
CA ASN A 172 -3.60 14.09 3.93
C ASN A 172 -3.59 12.68 4.55
N LEU A 173 -2.59 11.86 4.24
CA LEU A 173 -2.38 10.56 4.88
C LEU A 173 -1.08 10.67 5.67
N HIS A 174 -1.19 10.82 6.98
CA HIS A 174 -0.05 11.12 7.84
C HIS A 174 1.00 10.01 7.76
N PRO A 175 2.31 10.31 7.75
CA PRO A 175 3.30 9.28 8.02
C PRO A 175 3.00 8.64 9.39
N PRO A 176 3.28 7.33 9.56
CA PRO A 176 3.07 6.68 10.85
C PRO A 176 3.78 7.49 11.93
N ALA A 177 3.08 7.81 13.02
CA ALA A 177 3.69 8.47 14.14
C ALA A 177 4.95 7.68 14.53
N PRO A 178 6.10 8.35 14.75
CA PRO A 178 7.28 7.66 15.23
C PRO A 178 6.89 6.88 16.48
N PRO A 179 7.38 5.64 16.66
CA PRO A 179 7.04 4.84 17.83
C PRO A 179 7.28 5.71 19.06
N SER A 180 6.29 5.80 19.95
CA SER A 180 6.45 6.55 21.19
C SER A 180 7.77 6.10 21.83
N PRO A 181 8.64 7.03 22.26
CA PRO A 181 9.86 6.64 22.93
C PRO A 181 9.48 5.66 24.05
N PRO A 182 10.25 4.57 24.25
CA PRO A 182 9.97 3.63 25.32
C PRO A 182 9.76 4.46 26.59
N PRO A 183 8.71 4.17 27.39
CA PRO A 183 8.42 4.96 28.59
C PRO A 183 9.73 5.11 29.33
N LEU A 184 10.13 6.37 29.58
CA LEU A 184 11.35 6.67 30.32
C LEU A 184 11.29 5.77 31.53
N ARG A 185 12.19 4.78 31.58
CA ARG A 185 12.27 3.86 32.70
C ARG A 185 12.43 4.79 33.89
N GLU A 186 11.40 4.91 34.73
CA GLU A 186 11.49 5.69 35.95
C GLU A 186 12.69 5.10 36.67
N VAL A 187 13.82 5.81 36.62
CA VAL A 187 15.01 5.40 37.33
C VAL A 187 14.56 5.45 38.77
N PRO A 188 14.48 4.31 39.48
CA PRO A 188 14.04 4.32 40.86
C PRO A 188 14.91 5.34 41.59
N PRO A 189 14.35 6.20 42.45
CA PRO A 189 15.08 7.27 43.13
C PRO A 189 16.27 6.77 43.98
N ALA A 190 16.44 5.46 44.13
CA ALA A 190 17.57 4.80 44.77
C ALA A 190 18.93 4.95 44.03
N ALA A 191 18.98 5.40 42.76
CA ALA A 191 20.23 5.48 42.00
C ALA A 191 21.01 6.81 42.15
N GLN A 192 20.54 7.78 42.94
CA GLN A 192 21.28 9.05 43.16
C GLN A 192 22.35 8.98 44.25
N ALA A 193 22.48 7.85 44.96
CA ALA A 193 23.60 7.61 45.86
C ALA A 193 24.67 6.77 45.15
N LEU A 194 25.35 7.34 44.15
CA LEU A 194 26.64 6.80 43.74
C LEU A 194 27.61 7.01 44.92
N PRO A 195 28.17 5.95 45.53
CA PRO A 195 29.32 6.13 46.40
C PRO A 195 30.42 6.82 45.56
N LYS A 196 31.09 7.82 46.14
CA LYS A 196 32.31 8.39 45.57
C LYS A 196 33.31 7.27 45.35
N PHE A 197 33.34 6.69 44.15
CA PHE A 197 34.45 5.85 43.74
C PHE A 197 35.65 6.78 43.58
N ALA A 198 36.61 6.64 44.49
CA ALA A 198 37.94 7.16 44.27
C ALA A 198 38.45 6.56 42.93
N PRO A 199 39.10 7.37 42.08
CA PRO A 199 39.63 6.88 40.81
C PRO A 199 40.57 5.70 41.10
N PRO A 200 40.40 4.55 40.43
CA PRO A 200 41.38 3.48 40.54
C PRO A 200 42.70 4.00 39.99
N GLU A 201 43.75 3.96 40.80
CA GLU A 201 45.13 4.10 40.33
C GLU A 201 45.35 3.04 39.26
N SER A 202 45.56 3.48 38.02
CA SER A 202 45.87 2.63 36.87
C SER A 202 47.08 1.72 37.16
N PRO A 203 46.92 0.39 37.10
CA PRO A 203 48.03 -0.51 36.87
C PRO A 203 47.83 -1.09 35.47
N LEU A 204 48.35 -0.40 34.46
CA LEU A 204 48.64 -1.05 33.17
C LEU A 204 50.13 -1.39 33.14
N PRO A 205 50.54 -2.59 33.59
CA PRO A 205 51.80 -3.15 33.16
C PRO A 205 51.63 -3.79 31.78
N ALA A 206 52.37 -3.22 30.82
CA ALA A 206 53.06 -3.93 29.75
C ALA A 206 52.38 -5.20 29.19
N LEU A 207 51.47 -5.03 28.24
CA LEU A 207 51.03 -6.10 27.35
C LEU A 207 51.28 -5.69 25.89
N GLU A 208 52.55 -5.40 25.58
CA GLU A 208 52.99 -4.93 24.26
C GLU A 208 54.15 -5.76 23.68
N LYS A 209 54.41 -6.98 24.20
CA LYS A 209 55.62 -7.74 23.84
C LYS A 209 55.50 -8.97 22.96
N ASP A 210 54.30 -9.44 22.59
CA ASP A 210 54.18 -10.65 21.76
C ASP A 210 53.28 -10.49 20.53
N LEU A 211 53.51 -9.43 19.74
CA LEU A 211 53.06 -9.40 18.35
C LEU A 211 54.18 -9.95 17.45
N PRO A 212 53.99 -11.12 16.81
CA PRO A 212 54.97 -11.64 15.87
C PRO A 212 55.13 -10.65 14.73
N LYS A 213 56.39 -10.27 14.44
CA LYS A 213 56.80 -9.54 13.24
C LYS A 213 56.60 -10.43 12.00
N SER A 214 55.36 -10.78 11.72
CA SER A 214 54.97 -11.47 10.50
C SER A 214 54.85 -10.41 9.40
N GLY A 215 55.68 -10.52 8.37
CA GLY A 215 55.67 -9.68 7.16
C GLY A 215 54.44 -9.91 6.28
N MET A 216 53.26 -10.00 6.87
CA MET A 216 51.99 -10.16 6.18
C MET A 216 51.31 -8.81 6.08
N ASN A 217 50.98 -8.43 4.84
CA ASN A 217 50.38 -7.14 4.51
C ASN A 217 49.08 -6.94 5.30
N LYS A 218 48.98 -5.86 6.09
CA LYS A 218 47.87 -5.59 7.03
C LYS A 218 46.49 -5.71 6.36
N THR A 219 46.41 -5.40 5.07
CA THR A 219 45.21 -5.53 4.23
C THR A 219 44.66 -6.96 4.17
N VAL A 220 45.54 -7.97 4.19
CA VAL A 220 45.14 -9.39 4.12
C VAL A 220 44.53 -9.86 5.44
N VAL A 221 45.08 -9.42 6.57
CA VAL A 221 44.58 -9.82 7.90
C VAL A 221 43.18 -9.25 8.15
N PHE A 222 42.94 -7.98 7.81
CA PHE A 222 41.61 -7.39 7.91
C PHE A 222 40.59 -8.07 6.97
N GLY A 223 41.02 -8.47 5.76
CA GLY A 223 40.16 -9.20 4.82
C GLY A 223 39.70 -10.56 5.36
N VAL A 224 40.59 -11.32 6.00
CA VAL A 224 40.26 -12.65 6.56
C VAL A 224 39.32 -12.52 7.77
N VAL A 225 39.55 -11.57 8.67
CA VAL A 225 38.67 -11.36 9.84
C VAL A 225 37.26 -10.93 9.40
N ALA A 226 37.15 -10.05 8.41
CA ALA A 226 35.86 -9.63 7.86
C ALA A 226 35.11 -10.80 7.18
N ALA A 227 35.81 -11.63 6.40
CA ALA A 227 35.20 -12.78 5.74
C ALA A 227 34.66 -13.83 6.73
N VAL A 228 35.38 -14.07 7.83
CA VAL A 228 34.94 -14.99 8.90
C VAL A 228 33.70 -14.45 9.62
N ALA A 229 33.66 -13.14 9.92
CA ALA A 229 32.51 -12.51 10.56
C ALA A 229 31.24 -12.57 9.67
N ILE A 230 31.39 -12.31 8.37
CA ILE A 230 30.28 -12.38 7.39
C ILE A 230 29.80 -13.84 7.24
N GLY A 231 30.71 -14.80 7.17
CA GLY A 231 30.36 -16.22 7.08
C GLY A 231 29.58 -16.72 8.31
N ALA A 232 29.99 -16.31 9.51
CA ALA A 232 29.30 -16.64 10.75
C ALA A 232 27.89 -16.03 10.83
N ALA A 233 27.73 -14.77 10.41
CA ALA A 233 26.44 -14.10 10.35
C ALA A 233 25.48 -14.76 9.34
N TYR A 234 26.00 -15.16 8.17
CA TYR A 234 25.21 -15.84 7.14
C TYR A 234 24.72 -17.23 7.59
N LEU A 235 25.56 -18.01 8.27
CA LEU A 235 25.19 -19.31 8.82
C LEU A 235 24.11 -19.19 9.91
N ALA A 236 24.21 -18.17 10.78
CA ALA A 236 23.19 -17.88 11.79
C ALA A 236 21.83 -17.52 11.16
N TYR A 237 21.84 -16.67 10.11
CA TYR A 237 20.64 -16.28 9.39
C TYR A 237 19.94 -17.47 8.71
N ARG A 238 20.72 -18.36 8.07
CA ARG A 238 20.19 -19.56 7.40
C ARG A 238 19.57 -20.56 8.37
N HIS A 239 20.09 -20.67 9.59
CA HIS A 239 19.52 -21.55 10.61
C HIS A 239 18.22 -21.00 11.23
N SER A 240 18.06 -19.69 11.28
CA SER A 240 16.86 -19.04 11.84
C SER A 240 15.65 -19.02 10.89
N SER A 241 15.83 -19.31 9.61
CA SER A 241 14.82 -19.08 8.55
C SER A 241 14.07 -20.34 8.09
N LYS A 242 14.09 -21.44 8.86
CA LYS A 242 13.24 -22.61 8.55
C LYS A 242 11.76 -22.27 8.78
N PRO A 243 10.90 -22.32 7.74
CA PRO A 243 9.48 -22.01 7.86
C PRO A 243 8.79 -23.05 8.75
N LYS A 244 8.04 -22.58 9.74
CA LYS A 244 7.13 -23.42 10.53
C LYS A 244 6.00 -23.88 9.61
N THR A 245 6.08 -25.13 9.16
CA THR A 245 5.00 -25.82 8.45
C THR A 245 3.77 -25.88 9.36
N LYS A 246 2.81 -24.97 9.15
CA LYS A 246 1.50 -25.05 9.80
C LYS A 246 0.71 -26.16 9.10
N GLN A 247 0.52 -27.28 9.79
CA GLN A 247 -0.53 -28.22 9.46
C GLN A 247 -1.87 -27.51 9.66
N HIS A 248 -2.65 -27.36 8.59
CA HIS A 248 -4.06 -27.01 8.69
C HIS A 248 -4.89 -28.24 8.37
N GLY A 249 -5.63 -28.66 9.39
CA GLY A 249 -6.56 -29.76 9.36
C GLY A 249 -7.66 -29.50 8.36
N PHE A 250 -7.82 -30.46 7.47
CA PHE A 250 -8.92 -30.64 6.56
C PHE A 250 -10.17 -31.03 7.37
N VAL A 251 -11.17 -30.15 7.45
CA VAL A 251 -12.51 -30.52 7.93
C VAL A 251 -13.46 -30.45 6.76
N GLN A 252 -13.80 -31.62 6.22
CA GLN A 252 -14.95 -31.84 5.36
C GLN A 252 -16.23 -31.49 6.11
N ARG A 253 -17.07 -30.63 5.54
CA ARG A 253 -18.52 -30.71 5.73
C ARG A 253 -19.21 -30.81 4.38
N VAL A 254 -19.58 -32.04 4.09
CA VAL A 254 -20.54 -32.45 3.07
C VAL A 254 -21.94 -32.32 3.66
N GLY A 255 -22.88 -31.79 2.87
CA GLY A 255 -24.30 -32.19 2.88
C GLY A 255 -25.26 -31.33 3.71
N GLN A 256 -26.14 -30.60 3.02
CA GLN A 256 -27.61 -30.79 2.96
C GLN A 256 -28.23 -29.55 2.29
N GLU A 257 -28.92 -29.69 1.14
CA GLU A 257 -30.39 -29.88 1.03
C GLU A 257 -31.17 -28.70 1.61
N ARG A 258 -32.26 -28.15 1.05
CA ARG A 258 -33.10 -28.30 -0.15
C ARG A 258 -34.16 -27.19 0.05
N GLN A 259 -34.76 -26.71 -1.04
CA GLN A 259 -36.15 -26.22 -1.12
C GLN A 259 -36.64 -25.06 -0.23
N THR A 260 -37.01 -23.96 -0.89
CA THR A 260 -38.36 -23.33 -0.83
C THR A 260 -38.42 -22.35 -2.01
N ALA A 261 -39.15 -22.66 -3.09
CA ALA A 261 -40.56 -22.26 -3.33
C ALA A 261 -40.69 -20.73 -3.33
N ASP A 262 -40.73 -20.03 -4.46
CA ASP A 262 -41.77 -20.04 -5.49
C ASP A 262 -43.17 -19.79 -4.91
N ILE A 263 -43.46 -18.55 -4.50
CA ILE A 263 -44.84 -18.09 -4.32
C ILE A 263 -44.97 -16.59 -4.67
N HIS A 264 -45.86 -16.34 -5.64
CA HIS A 264 -46.72 -15.16 -5.89
C HIS A 264 -46.50 -14.32 -7.17
N ARG A 265 -47.07 -14.87 -8.25
CA ARG A 265 -47.93 -14.16 -9.21
C ARG A 265 -49.09 -13.43 -8.52
N ASN A 266 -49.54 -12.37 -9.20
CA ASN A 266 -50.78 -11.60 -9.08
C ASN A 266 -50.77 -10.45 -8.06
N LEU A 267 -50.50 -9.24 -8.56
CA LEU A 267 -51.45 -8.13 -8.69
C LEU A 267 -50.93 -7.10 -9.70
#